data_AF-A0A7X9JHT9-F1
#
_entry.id   AF-A0A7X9JHT9-F1
#
_cell.length_a   1.000
_cell.length_b   1.000
_cell.length_c   1.000
_cell.angle_alpha   90.00
_cell.angle_beta   90.00
_cell.angle_gamma   90.00
#
_symmetry.space_group_name_H-M   'P 1'
#
loop_
_entity.id
_entity.type
_entity.pdbx_description
1 polymer ?
#
loop_
_entity_poly.entity_id
_entity_poly.type
_entity_poly.pdbx_seq_one_letter_code
_entity_poly.pdbx_strand_id
1 'polypeptide(L)'
;MPFWYYNKHFIKRIIVSLFYSFVFHLGISLALVTINLLFDANISYKWYAYIASFSYLLIFPWLVLIGLQRKFTFHAQKEYYPKELRTFAMYVLVPLNVIYAAILFVYILKIIFTGVWPSGWTVDLILGYSIIELLIVILTFPVLFDKDNKLLLKYVYVSFLLTIIFLVIYFLAISKRISEYGLTENRLFTILFGIWMLFNVSFLFIKKIKDLRVIPLSFLLLAFLSVSGPWNVFRISKTQQIKRLERILVKNDLLNNGKIDAKNKTIDAKTQAEISSILLYLVETHGESTLKPYFNVNIDSLFNSNDSLHINTYENMSTLFSSAGLSFNPYYYENSYYSYIQFYTQERLASLSVDSSLYFCILNVYSYDNSVEYKQILQLNDSLRLDLFLSKNDDGLNIYINNKKDAVLNLTDYYNYLKTLKSNEQYPNSIMLKSNELKKSIMGSIFKYEFIFERLEFSNKDNKTVPVSISGYLLIKK
;
A
#
# COMPACT_ATOMS: atom_id res chain seq x y z
N MET A 1 -30.03 -1.51 -33.07
CA MET A 1 -30.05 -2.44 -31.93
C MET A 1 -29.81 -1.66 -30.65
N PRO A 2 -30.59 -1.85 -29.58
CA PRO A 2 -30.37 -1.12 -28.34
C PRO A 2 -29.02 -1.52 -27.73
N PHE A 3 -28.12 -0.55 -27.50
CA PHE A 3 -26.79 -0.75 -26.92
C PHE A 3 -26.82 -1.55 -25.60
N TRP A 4 -27.89 -1.41 -24.83
CA TRP A 4 -28.06 -2.11 -23.57
C TRP A 4 -28.25 -3.62 -23.71
N TYR A 5 -28.90 -4.07 -24.79
CA TYR A 5 -29.11 -5.49 -25.04
C TYR A 5 -27.75 -6.14 -25.28
N TYR A 6 -26.89 -5.47 -26.06
CA TYR A 6 -25.50 -5.88 -26.22
C TYR A 6 -24.76 -5.92 -24.87
N ASN A 7 -24.86 -4.89 -24.03
CA ASN A 7 -24.22 -4.86 -22.71
C ASN A 7 -24.68 -6.01 -21.79
N LYS A 8 -25.98 -6.33 -21.76
CA LYS A 8 -26.53 -7.44 -20.98
C LYS A 8 -25.89 -8.77 -21.39
N HIS A 9 -25.82 -9.04 -22.70
CA HIS A 9 -25.18 -10.26 -23.23
C HIS A 9 -23.66 -10.24 -22.99
N PHE A 10 -23.02 -9.09 -23.15
CA PHE A 10 -21.59 -8.92 -22.91
C PHE A 10 -21.20 -9.20 -21.45
N ILE A 11 -21.93 -8.64 -20.48
CA ILE A 11 -21.72 -8.90 -19.05
C ILE A 11 -21.91 -10.38 -18.73
N LYS A 12 -22.99 -11.01 -19.24
CA LYS A 12 -23.21 -12.45 -19.07
C LYS A 12 -22.04 -13.26 -19.61
N ARG A 13 -21.48 -12.88 -20.76
CA ARG A 13 -20.29 -13.53 -21.32
C ARG A 13 -19.06 -13.33 -20.46
N ILE A 14 -18.80 -12.12 -19.96
CA ILE A 14 -17.70 -11.88 -19.01
C ILE A 14 -17.80 -12.83 -17.82
N ILE A 15 -18.96 -12.95 -17.18
CA ILE A 15 -19.14 -13.81 -16.00
C ILE A 15 -18.86 -15.28 -16.34
N VAL A 16 -19.44 -15.79 -17.42
CA VAL A 16 -19.25 -17.20 -17.83
C VAL A 16 -17.80 -17.47 -18.24
N SER A 17 -17.19 -16.58 -19.01
CA SER A 17 -15.80 -16.72 -19.43
C SER A 17 -14.81 -16.62 -18.28
N LEU A 18 -15.09 -15.76 -17.28
CA LEU A 18 -14.28 -15.66 -16.07
C LEU A 18 -14.34 -16.95 -15.27
N PHE A 19 -15.54 -17.54 -15.12
CA PHE A 19 -15.70 -18.84 -14.47
C PHE A 19 -14.92 -19.95 -15.21
N TYR A 20 -14.99 -19.99 -16.54
CA TYR A 20 -14.24 -20.98 -17.33
C TYR A 20 -12.73 -20.81 -17.22
N SER A 21 -12.22 -19.58 -17.29
CA SER A 21 -10.80 -19.29 -17.07
C SER A 21 -10.34 -19.62 -15.65
N PHE A 22 -11.18 -19.39 -14.66
CA PHE A 22 -10.91 -19.77 -13.27
C PHE A 22 -10.79 -21.29 -13.14
N VAL A 23 -11.76 -22.05 -13.68
CA VAL A 23 -11.73 -23.52 -13.68
C VAL A 23 -10.50 -24.04 -14.43
N PHE A 24 -10.14 -23.45 -15.56
CA PHE A 24 -8.92 -23.80 -16.31
C PHE A 24 -7.65 -23.56 -15.47
N HIS A 25 -7.54 -22.39 -14.85
CA HIS A 25 -6.40 -22.04 -14.00
C HIS A 25 -6.27 -23.04 -12.85
N LEU A 26 -7.36 -23.30 -12.12
CA LEU A 26 -7.36 -24.27 -11.02
C LEU A 26 -7.01 -25.68 -11.50
N GLY A 27 -7.56 -26.13 -12.63
CA GLY A 27 -7.29 -27.45 -13.17
C GLY A 27 -5.81 -27.67 -13.47
N ILE A 28 -5.15 -26.70 -14.11
CA ILE A 28 -3.71 -26.79 -14.40
C ILE A 28 -2.89 -26.64 -13.12
N SER A 29 -3.24 -25.72 -12.22
CA SER A 29 -2.53 -25.57 -10.95
C SER A 29 -2.60 -26.84 -10.12
N LEU A 30 -3.74 -27.52 -10.06
CA LEU A 30 -3.88 -28.79 -9.35
C LEU A 30 -3.05 -29.89 -10.02
N ALA A 31 -3.01 -29.93 -11.35
CA ALA A 31 -2.15 -30.85 -12.10
C ALA A 31 -0.66 -30.62 -11.78
N LEU A 32 -0.20 -29.37 -11.71
CA LEU A 32 1.18 -29.06 -11.30
C LEU A 32 1.47 -29.47 -9.86
N VAL A 33 0.56 -29.21 -8.92
CA VAL A 33 0.71 -29.69 -7.53
C VAL A 33 0.86 -31.22 -7.53
N THR A 34 0.02 -31.91 -8.30
CA THR A 34 0.04 -33.37 -8.39
C THR A 34 1.37 -33.86 -8.96
N ILE A 35 1.89 -33.23 -10.02
CA ILE A 35 3.20 -33.56 -10.58
C ILE A 35 4.31 -33.31 -9.54
N ASN A 36 4.26 -32.18 -8.84
CA ASN A 36 5.26 -31.84 -7.83
C ASN A 36 5.28 -32.85 -6.68
N LEU A 37 4.10 -33.34 -6.26
CA LEU A 37 3.97 -34.32 -5.18
C LEU A 37 4.29 -35.76 -5.63
N LEU A 38 3.92 -36.16 -6.85
CA LEU A 38 4.12 -37.52 -7.34
C LEU A 38 5.53 -37.78 -7.86
N PHE A 39 6.21 -36.75 -8.38
CA PHE A 39 7.50 -36.89 -9.07
C PHE A 39 8.62 -36.07 -8.43
N ASP A 40 8.40 -35.46 -7.25
CA ASP A 40 9.37 -34.56 -6.58
C ASP A 40 10.00 -33.53 -7.54
N ALA A 41 9.16 -32.99 -8.43
CA ALA A 41 9.61 -32.20 -9.58
C ALA A 41 10.15 -30.79 -9.23
N ASN A 42 10.16 -30.39 -7.95
CA ASN A 42 10.62 -29.09 -7.44
C ASN A 42 10.12 -27.89 -8.27
N ILE A 43 8.83 -27.88 -8.59
CA ILE A 43 8.20 -26.86 -9.42
C ILE A 43 8.15 -25.52 -8.68
N SER A 44 8.86 -24.53 -9.21
CA SER A 44 8.87 -23.16 -8.68
C SER A 44 7.46 -22.54 -8.67
N TYR A 45 7.16 -21.78 -7.62
CA TYR A 45 5.89 -21.05 -7.47
C TYR A 45 5.59 -20.09 -8.63
N LYS A 46 6.61 -19.65 -9.38
CA LYS A 46 6.49 -18.76 -10.55
C LYS A 46 5.57 -19.34 -11.63
N TRP A 47 5.56 -20.66 -11.80
CA TRP A 47 4.70 -21.32 -12.80
C TRP A 47 3.21 -21.12 -12.55
N TYR A 48 2.79 -21.09 -11.28
CA TYR A 48 1.39 -20.82 -10.93
C TYR A 48 0.98 -19.40 -11.35
N ALA A 49 1.87 -18.42 -11.18
CA ALA A 49 1.65 -17.05 -11.65
C ALA A 49 1.63 -16.95 -13.18
N TYR A 50 2.48 -17.70 -13.89
CA TYR A 50 2.45 -17.75 -15.35
C TYR A 50 1.16 -18.35 -15.89
N ILE A 51 0.66 -19.42 -15.27
CA ILE A 51 -0.62 -20.04 -15.65
C ILE A 51 -1.79 -19.11 -15.34
N ALA A 52 -1.78 -18.44 -14.20
CA ALA A 52 -2.77 -17.40 -13.89
C ALA A 52 -2.77 -16.32 -14.97
N SER A 53 -1.59 -15.82 -15.33
CA SER A 53 -1.42 -14.78 -16.34
C SER A 53 -1.94 -15.25 -17.70
N PHE A 54 -1.58 -16.45 -18.15
CA PHE A 54 -2.08 -17.03 -19.39
C PHE A 54 -3.61 -17.20 -19.38
N SER A 55 -4.17 -17.68 -18.27
CA SER A 55 -5.61 -17.89 -18.14
C SER A 55 -6.40 -16.59 -18.20
N TYR A 56 -5.98 -15.57 -17.45
CA TYR A 56 -6.75 -14.33 -17.32
C TYR A 56 -6.42 -13.28 -18.39
N LEU A 57 -5.21 -13.29 -18.98
CA LEU A 57 -4.85 -12.35 -20.04
C LEU A 57 -5.15 -12.87 -21.44
N LEU A 58 -5.13 -14.19 -21.65
CA LEU A 58 -5.26 -14.76 -22.99
C LEU A 58 -6.55 -15.57 -23.13
N ILE A 59 -6.79 -16.55 -22.26
CA ILE A 59 -7.98 -17.42 -22.36
C ILE A 59 -9.25 -16.64 -22.06
N PHE A 60 -9.27 -15.86 -20.98
CA PHE A 60 -10.47 -15.12 -20.57
C PHE A 60 -10.98 -14.19 -21.67
N PRO A 61 -10.18 -13.28 -22.25
CA PRO A 61 -10.65 -12.42 -23.34
C PRO A 61 -11.06 -13.22 -24.58
N TRP A 62 -10.33 -14.29 -24.91
CA TRP A 62 -10.65 -15.15 -26.05
C TRP A 62 -12.01 -15.83 -25.90
N LEU A 63 -12.31 -16.37 -24.71
CA LEU A 63 -13.60 -16.97 -24.39
C LEU A 63 -14.73 -15.94 -24.42
N VAL A 64 -14.47 -14.71 -23.95
CA VAL A 64 -15.47 -13.62 -24.07
C VAL A 64 -15.79 -13.40 -25.54
N LEU A 65 -14.77 -13.25 -26.41
CA LEU A 65 -14.94 -12.98 -27.83
C LEU A 65 -15.67 -14.09 -28.59
N ILE A 66 -15.33 -15.36 -28.34
CA ILE A 66 -16.05 -16.51 -28.95
C ILE A 66 -17.53 -16.52 -28.56
N GLY A 67 -17.83 -16.16 -27.31
CA GLY A 67 -19.20 -16.14 -26.80
C GLY A 67 -20.07 -15.04 -27.40
N LEU A 68 -19.49 -14.04 -28.07
CA LEU A 68 -20.24 -12.94 -28.66
C LEU A 68 -20.90 -13.37 -29.97
N GLN A 69 -22.21 -13.20 -30.05
CA GLN A 69 -22.96 -13.45 -31.27
C GLN A 69 -22.57 -12.39 -32.31
N ARG A 70 -22.12 -12.83 -33.50
CA ARG A 70 -21.75 -11.95 -34.63
C ARG A 70 -22.96 -11.22 -35.22
N LYS A 71 -24.16 -11.78 -35.08
CA LYS A 71 -25.43 -11.20 -35.51
C LYS A 71 -26.45 -11.46 -34.40
N PHE A 72 -26.96 -10.39 -33.79
CA PHE A 72 -28.09 -10.48 -32.89
C PHE A 72 -29.36 -10.30 -33.72
N THR A 73 -30.15 -11.36 -33.86
CA THR A 73 -31.54 -11.22 -34.31
C THR A 73 -32.34 -10.63 -33.15
N PHE A 74 -32.46 -9.30 -33.13
CA PHE A 74 -33.38 -8.65 -32.20
C PHE A 74 -34.79 -9.01 -32.64
N HIS A 75 -35.33 -10.09 -32.09
CA HIS A 75 -36.76 -10.35 -32.20
C HIS A 75 -37.45 -9.30 -31.34
N ALA A 76 -38.25 -8.43 -31.96
CA ALA A 76 -39.04 -7.39 -31.30
C ALA A 76 -40.05 -7.92 -30.27
N GLN A 77 -40.10 -9.24 -30.05
CA GLN A 77 -40.88 -9.86 -29.00
C GLN A 77 -40.19 -9.69 -27.64
N LYS A 78 -40.65 -8.68 -26.88
CA LYS A 78 -40.79 -8.68 -25.42
C LYS A 78 -39.55 -8.96 -24.54
N GLU A 79 -38.32 -8.75 -24.98
CA GLU A 79 -37.21 -8.64 -24.00
C GLU A 79 -37.26 -7.28 -23.31
N TYR A 80 -37.97 -7.23 -22.18
CA TYR A 80 -37.93 -6.12 -21.24
C TYR A 80 -36.56 -6.07 -20.55
N TYR A 81 -36.12 -4.85 -20.22
CA TYR A 81 -34.94 -4.65 -19.39
C TYR A 81 -35.15 -5.40 -18.04
N PRO A 82 -34.19 -6.22 -17.58
CA PRO A 82 -34.38 -7.07 -16.40
C PRO A 82 -34.80 -6.26 -15.18
N LYS A 83 -35.89 -6.68 -14.52
CA LYS A 83 -36.46 -5.97 -13.37
C LYS A 83 -35.44 -5.91 -12.23
N GLU A 84 -34.66 -6.96 -12.05
CA GLU A 84 -33.63 -7.10 -11.02
C GLU A 84 -32.54 -6.04 -11.21
N LEU A 85 -32.05 -5.88 -12.45
CA LEU A 85 -31.00 -4.91 -12.77
C LEU A 85 -31.52 -3.47 -12.63
N ARG A 86 -32.78 -3.23 -13.02
CA ARG A 86 -33.46 -1.95 -12.80
C ARG A 86 -33.54 -1.61 -11.32
N THR A 87 -34.03 -2.54 -10.51
CA THR A 87 -34.22 -2.34 -9.08
C THR A 87 -32.89 -2.11 -8.39
N PHE A 88 -31.87 -2.91 -8.71
CA PHE A 88 -30.52 -2.74 -8.17
C PHE A 88 -29.93 -1.37 -8.52
N ALA A 89 -29.94 -0.99 -9.80
CA ALA A 89 -29.34 0.27 -10.22
C ALA A 89 -30.07 1.50 -9.63
N MET A 90 -31.41 1.49 -9.64
CA MET A 90 -32.21 2.64 -9.20
C MET A 90 -32.34 2.77 -7.68
N TYR A 91 -32.45 1.66 -6.95
CA TYR A 91 -32.79 1.69 -5.52
C TYR A 91 -31.64 1.27 -4.60
N VAL A 92 -30.55 0.72 -5.15
CA VAL A 92 -29.34 0.40 -4.36
C VAL A 92 -28.20 1.32 -4.77
N LEU A 93 -27.80 1.32 -6.05
CA LEU A 93 -26.64 2.09 -6.50
C LEU A 93 -26.85 3.60 -6.44
N VAL A 94 -27.99 4.10 -6.94
CA VAL A 94 -28.26 5.56 -6.91
C VAL A 94 -28.27 6.11 -5.48
N PRO A 95 -29.06 5.58 -4.52
CA PRO A 95 -29.05 6.09 -3.15
C PRO A 95 -27.68 6.00 -2.47
N LEU A 96 -26.96 4.89 -2.68
CA LEU A 96 -25.60 4.73 -2.15
C LEU A 96 -24.65 5.81 -2.70
N ASN A 97 -24.73 6.09 -4.01
CA ASN A 97 -23.90 7.11 -4.64
C ASN A 97 -24.29 8.52 -4.20
N VAL A 98 -25.56 8.79 -3.88
CA VAL A 98 -25.98 10.06 -3.24
C VAL A 98 -25.34 10.21 -1.86
N ILE A 99 -25.37 9.17 -1.03
CA ILE A 99 -24.73 9.19 0.30
C ILE A 99 -23.23 9.44 0.14
N TYR A 100 -22.59 8.77 -0.81
CA TYR A 100 -21.17 8.98 -1.08
C TYR A 100 -20.89 10.41 -1.55
N ALA A 101 -21.68 10.95 -2.47
CA ALA A 101 -21.57 12.34 -2.90
C ALA A 101 -21.68 13.32 -1.72
N ALA A 102 -22.59 13.08 -0.78
CA ALA A 102 -22.75 13.91 0.41
C ALA A 102 -21.51 13.86 1.32
N ILE A 103 -20.94 12.67 1.55
CA ILE A 103 -19.69 12.50 2.32
C ILE A 103 -18.54 13.25 1.64
N LEU A 104 -18.38 13.09 0.32
CA LEU A 104 -17.36 13.78 -0.46
C LEU A 104 -17.54 15.30 -0.43
N PHE A 105 -18.78 15.77 -0.50
CA PHE A 105 -19.08 17.19 -0.43
C PHE A 105 -18.68 17.78 0.92
N VAL A 106 -19.04 17.14 2.04
CA VAL A 106 -18.60 17.55 3.39
C VAL A 106 -17.08 17.52 3.52
N TYR A 107 -16.43 16.48 2.97
CA TYR A 107 -14.98 16.35 2.97
C TYR A 107 -14.30 17.49 2.19
N ILE A 108 -14.83 17.87 1.02
CA ILE A 108 -14.32 18.99 0.23
C ILE A 108 -14.55 20.32 0.95
N LEU A 109 -15.71 20.53 1.55
CA LEU A 109 -15.96 21.72 2.37
C LEU A 109 -14.94 21.84 3.51
N LYS A 110 -14.62 20.72 4.18
CA LYS A 110 -13.57 20.69 5.20
C LYS A 110 -12.23 21.16 4.64
N ILE A 111 -11.82 20.70 3.44
CA ILE A 111 -10.58 21.15 2.78
C ILE A 111 -10.62 22.67 2.53
N ILE A 112 -11.73 23.17 1.98
CA ILE A 112 -11.88 24.60 1.64
C ILE A 112 -11.81 25.48 2.89
N PHE A 113 -12.50 25.10 3.97
CA PHE A 113 -12.54 25.92 5.20
C PHE A 113 -11.26 25.81 6.04
N THR A 114 -10.64 24.64 6.10
CA THR A 114 -9.43 24.44 6.93
C THR A 114 -8.14 24.77 6.18
N GLY A 115 -8.14 24.71 4.84
CA GLY A 115 -6.93 24.72 4.02
C GLY A 115 -6.04 23.47 4.21
N VAL A 116 -6.41 22.57 5.13
CA VAL A 116 -5.66 21.36 5.45
C VAL A 116 -6.17 20.25 4.55
N TRP A 117 -5.28 19.79 3.67
CA TRP A 117 -5.52 18.61 2.84
C TRP A 117 -5.35 17.37 3.71
N PRO A 118 -6.42 16.63 4.04
CA PRO A 118 -6.30 15.39 4.79
C PRO A 118 -5.49 14.39 3.96
N SER A 119 -4.93 13.37 4.63
CA SER A 119 -4.25 12.19 4.07
C SER A 119 -4.60 11.90 2.60
N GLY A 120 -3.62 11.54 1.76
CA GLY A 120 -3.77 11.53 0.31
C GLY A 120 -4.66 10.45 -0.34
N TRP A 121 -5.79 10.13 0.28
CA TRP A 121 -6.91 9.35 -0.25
C TRP A 121 -7.90 10.22 -1.05
N THR A 122 -7.79 11.56 -1.03
CA THR A 122 -8.72 12.47 -1.72
C THR A 122 -8.96 12.08 -3.19
N VAL A 123 -7.86 11.79 -3.88
CA VAL A 123 -7.83 11.38 -5.29
C VAL A 123 -8.62 10.09 -5.50
N ASP A 124 -8.37 9.07 -4.67
CA ASP A 124 -8.97 7.75 -4.78
C ASP A 124 -10.48 7.78 -4.48
N LEU A 125 -10.89 8.59 -3.49
CA LEU A 125 -12.30 8.74 -3.13
C LEU A 125 -13.10 9.37 -4.27
N ILE A 126 -12.57 10.43 -4.89
CA ILE A 126 -13.22 11.10 -6.02
C ILE A 126 -13.31 10.14 -7.22
N LEU A 127 -12.24 9.38 -7.52
CA LEU A 127 -12.28 8.36 -8.57
C LEU A 127 -13.34 7.30 -8.31
N GLY A 128 -13.42 6.78 -7.08
CA GLY A 128 -14.41 5.77 -6.71
C GLY A 128 -15.84 6.24 -6.96
N TYR A 129 -16.17 7.45 -6.51
CA TYR A 129 -17.48 8.06 -6.78
C TYR A 129 -17.76 8.23 -8.28
N SER A 130 -16.79 8.75 -9.03
CA SER A 130 -16.91 8.96 -10.48
C SER A 130 -17.11 7.65 -11.27
N ILE A 131 -16.45 6.56 -10.86
CA ILE A 131 -16.63 5.24 -11.47
C ILE A 131 -18.03 4.70 -11.19
N ILE A 132 -18.51 4.80 -9.94
CA ILE A 132 -19.86 4.37 -9.55
C ILE A 132 -20.92 5.17 -10.32
N GLU A 133 -20.71 6.47 -10.51
CA GLU A 133 -21.57 7.31 -11.34
C GLU A 133 -21.66 6.79 -12.79
N LEU A 134 -20.53 6.56 -13.45
CA LEU A 134 -20.54 6.01 -14.82
C LEU A 134 -21.24 4.66 -14.87
N LEU A 135 -21.04 3.81 -13.85
CA LEU A 135 -21.72 2.52 -13.76
C LEU A 135 -23.24 2.69 -13.64
N ILE A 136 -23.73 3.64 -12.84
CA ILE A 136 -25.15 3.98 -12.76
C ILE A 136 -25.68 4.40 -14.12
N VAL A 137 -24.97 5.26 -14.85
CA VAL A 137 -25.39 5.70 -16.19
C VAL A 137 -25.47 4.53 -17.16
N ILE A 138 -24.47 3.65 -17.16
CA ILE A 138 -24.42 2.47 -18.04
C ILE A 138 -25.58 1.51 -17.74
N LEU A 139 -25.81 1.24 -16.46
CA LEU A 139 -26.86 0.30 -16.03
C LEU A 139 -28.25 0.88 -16.26
N THR A 140 -28.48 2.15 -15.91
CA THR A 140 -29.81 2.77 -15.99
C THR A 140 -30.18 3.29 -17.38
N PHE A 141 -29.23 3.38 -18.31
CA PHE A 141 -29.44 3.85 -19.68
C PHE A 141 -30.76 3.42 -20.36
N PRO A 142 -31.20 2.15 -20.25
CA PRO A 142 -32.37 1.66 -21.01
C PRO A 142 -33.69 2.25 -20.53
N VAL A 143 -33.74 2.64 -19.26
CA VAL A 143 -34.92 3.17 -18.57
C VAL A 143 -34.77 4.66 -18.25
N LEU A 144 -33.57 5.23 -18.49
CA LEU A 144 -33.21 6.59 -18.09
C LEU A 144 -34.13 7.66 -18.68
N PHE A 145 -34.64 7.43 -19.89
CA PHE A 145 -35.50 8.36 -20.63
C PHE A 145 -36.99 8.02 -20.56
N ASP A 146 -37.39 7.04 -19.75
CA ASP A 146 -38.81 6.73 -19.52
C ASP A 146 -39.53 7.90 -18.85
N LYS A 147 -40.79 8.13 -19.19
CA LYS A 147 -41.60 9.25 -18.66
C LYS A 147 -41.69 9.27 -17.13
N ASP A 148 -41.63 8.10 -16.50
CA ASP A 148 -41.75 7.92 -15.05
C ASP A 148 -40.41 8.16 -14.31
N ASN A 149 -39.28 8.19 -15.02
CA ASN A 149 -37.94 8.23 -14.43
C ASN A 149 -37.29 9.63 -14.46
N LYS A 150 -38.10 10.71 -14.47
CA LYS A 150 -37.59 12.10 -14.50
C LYS A 150 -36.63 12.44 -13.35
N LEU A 151 -36.87 11.89 -12.16
CA LEU A 151 -36.00 12.10 -10.99
C LEU A 151 -34.61 11.48 -11.21
N LEU A 152 -34.56 10.29 -11.80
CA LEU A 152 -33.32 9.62 -12.14
C LEU A 152 -32.53 10.41 -13.18
N LEU A 153 -33.21 10.89 -14.23
CA LEU A 153 -32.59 11.74 -15.25
C LEU A 153 -32.02 13.01 -14.63
N LYS A 154 -32.79 13.69 -13.77
CA LYS A 154 -32.33 14.88 -13.02
C LYS A 154 -31.11 14.56 -12.17
N TYR A 155 -31.14 13.46 -11.42
CA TYR A 155 -30.02 13.01 -10.61
C TYR A 155 -28.75 12.84 -11.45
N VAL A 156 -28.81 12.17 -12.60
CA VAL A 156 -27.64 11.96 -13.48
C VAL A 156 -27.02 13.28 -13.96
N TYR A 157 -27.84 14.24 -14.38
CA TYR A 157 -27.30 15.55 -14.81
C TYR A 157 -26.71 16.36 -13.64
N VAL A 158 -27.33 16.28 -12.45
CA VAL A 158 -26.80 16.93 -11.25
C VAL A 158 -25.50 16.25 -10.80
N SER A 159 -25.44 14.92 -10.85
CA SER A 159 -24.23 14.17 -10.50
C SER A 159 -23.08 14.52 -11.45
N PHE A 160 -23.34 14.68 -12.76
CA PHE A 160 -22.30 15.10 -13.70
C PHE A 160 -21.71 16.46 -13.36
N LEU A 161 -22.55 17.45 -13.03
CA LEU A 161 -22.08 18.77 -12.60
C LEU A 161 -21.27 18.68 -11.31
N LEU A 162 -21.74 17.87 -10.35
CA LEU A 162 -21.05 17.66 -9.08
C LEU A 162 -19.70 16.95 -9.29
N THR A 163 -19.63 15.97 -10.19
CA THR A 163 -18.39 15.27 -10.56
C THR A 163 -17.38 16.21 -11.18
N ILE A 164 -17.80 17.15 -12.04
CA ILE A 164 -16.90 18.18 -12.58
C ILE A 164 -16.28 19.02 -11.44
N ILE A 165 -17.09 19.42 -10.45
CA ILE A 165 -16.60 20.16 -9.27
C ILE A 165 -15.60 19.31 -8.48
N PHE A 166 -15.92 18.04 -8.23
CA PHE A 166 -15.01 17.13 -7.53
C PHE A 166 -13.71 16.92 -8.31
N LEU A 167 -13.76 16.86 -9.65
CA LEU A 167 -12.57 16.73 -10.50
C LEU A 167 -11.67 17.96 -10.43
N VAL A 168 -12.18 19.16 -10.16
CA VAL A 168 -11.32 20.33 -9.87
C VAL A 168 -10.48 20.08 -8.62
N ILE A 169 -11.10 19.61 -7.54
CA ILE A 169 -10.39 19.27 -6.29
C ILE A 169 -9.42 18.11 -6.51
N TYR A 170 -9.81 17.13 -7.31
CA TYR A 170 -8.96 16.02 -7.72
C TYR A 170 -7.66 16.50 -8.37
N PHE A 171 -7.75 17.40 -9.36
CA PHE A 171 -6.58 17.93 -10.05
C PHE A 171 -5.69 18.79 -9.14
N LEU A 172 -6.28 19.54 -8.21
CA LEU A 172 -5.51 20.27 -7.19
C LEU A 172 -4.78 19.31 -6.24
N ALA A 173 -5.45 18.25 -5.77
CA ALA A 173 -4.87 17.26 -4.87
C ALA A 173 -3.68 16.51 -5.51
N ILE A 174 -3.81 16.08 -6.76
CA ILE A 174 -2.71 15.40 -7.46
C ILE A 174 -1.58 16.36 -7.80
N SER A 175 -1.88 17.62 -8.14
CA SER A 175 -0.86 18.65 -8.39
C SER A 175 0.01 18.91 -7.17
N LYS A 176 -0.59 18.96 -5.97
CA LYS A 176 0.15 19.07 -4.70
C LYS A 176 1.12 17.90 -4.52
N ARG A 177 0.66 16.66 -4.74
CA ARG A 177 1.52 15.47 -4.67
C ARG A 177 2.65 15.47 -5.69
N ILE A 178 2.42 15.99 -6.89
CA ILE A 178 3.46 16.11 -7.91
C ILE A 178 4.51 17.13 -7.48
N SER A 179 4.10 18.23 -6.86
CA SER A 179 5.02 19.23 -6.32
C SER A 179 5.91 18.67 -5.21
N GLU A 180 5.36 17.83 -4.34
CA GLU A 180 6.09 17.25 -3.19
C GLU A 180 6.99 16.06 -3.59
N TYR A 181 6.48 15.19 -4.46
CA TYR A 181 7.08 13.88 -4.70
C TYR A 181 7.47 13.63 -6.17
N GLY A 182 7.29 14.62 -7.06
CA GLY A 182 7.58 14.49 -8.48
C GLY A 182 6.59 13.59 -9.24
N LEU A 183 6.84 13.42 -10.53
CA LEU A 183 6.02 12.56 -11.40
C LEU A 183 6.48 11.10 -11.33
N THR A 184 5.53 10.18 -11.10
CA THR A 184 5.71 8.73 -11.14
C THR A 184 4.61 8.11 -12.00
N GLU A 185 4.70 6.82 -12.33
CA GLU A 185 3.70 6.12 -13.15
C GLU A 185 2.32 6.25 -12.52
N ASN A 186 2.22 5.96 -11.22
CA ASN A 186 0.96 6.02 -10.49
C ASN A 186 0.32 7.42 -10.62
N ARG A 187 1.11 8.50 -10.46
CA ARG A 187 0.60 9.88 -10.57
C ARG A 187 0.23 10.26 -11.99
N LEU A 188 0.97 9.79 -13.00
CA LEU A 188 0.63 10.02 -14.41
C LEU A 188 -0.63 9.26 -14.81
N PHE A 189 -0.75 7.98 -14.45
CA PHE A 189 -1.99 7.23 -14.67
C PHE A 189 -3.17 7.89 -13.97
N THR A 190 -2.99 8.34 -12.73
CA THR A 190 -3.99 9.12 -11.98
C THR A 190 -4.43 10.36 -12.78
N ILE A 191 -3.50 11.19 -13.25
CA ILE A 191 -3.84 12.35 -14.10
C ILE A 191 -4.64 11.93 -15.35
N LEU A 192 -4.18 10.88 -16.06
CA LEU A 192 -4.85 10.38 -17.25
C LEU A 192 -6.27 9.89 -16.95
N PHE A 193 -6.47 9.18 -15.84
CA PHE A 193 -7.79 8.77 -15.35
C PHE A 193 -8.69 9.96 -15.06
N GLY A 194 -8.18 11.00 -14.39
CA GLY A 194 -8.92 12.24 -14.14
C GLY A 194 -9.34 12.94 -15.44
N ILE A 195 -8.43 13.03 -16.42
CA ILE A 195 -8.71 13.64 -17.73
C ILE A 195 -9.77 12.83 -18.47
N TRP A 196 -9.64 11.50 -18.45
CA TRP A 196 -10.60 10.60 -19.07
C TRP A 196 -11.99 10.69 -18.42
N MET A 197 -12.04 10.77 -17.09
CA MET A 197 -13.28 10.99 -16.35
C MET A 197 -13.92 12.33 -16.73
N LEU A 198 -13.13 13.41 -16.74
CA LEU A 198 -13.61 14.74 -17.14
C LEU A 198 -14.15 14.74 -18.57
N PHE A 199 -13.44 14.09 -19.50
CA PHE A 199 -13.87 13.93 -20.89
C PHE A 199 -15.21 13.19 -20.97
N ASN A 200 -15.36 12.05 -20.30
CA ASN A 200 -16.59 11.25 -20.36
C ASN A 200 -17.79 12.01 -19.78
N VAL A 201 -17.65 12.57 -18.58
CA VAL A 201 -18.73 13.33 -17.92
C VAL A 201 -19.13 14.54 -18.77
N SER A 202 -18.16 15.31 -19.27
CA SER A 202 -18.43 16.47 -20.13
C SER A 202 -19.09 16.07 -21.46
N PHE A 203 -18.59 15.02 -22.10
CA PHE A 203 -19.13 14.53 -23.35
C PHE A 203 -20.57 14.03 -23.19
N LEU A 204 -20.84 13.21 -22.16
CA LEU A 204 -22.17 12.68 -21.88
C LEU A 204 -23.15 13.78 -21.49
N PHE A 205 -22.72 14.78 -20.73
CA PHE A 205 -23.51 15.96 -20.39
C PHE A 205 -23.89 16.75 -21.66
N ILE A 206 -22.91 17.14 -22.48
CA ILE A 206 -23.12 17.96 -23.69
C ILE A 206 -23.94 17.20 -24.75
N LYS A 207 -23.63 15.93 -24.96
CA LYS A 207 -24.31 15.10 -25.96
C LYS A 207 -25.62 14.51 -25.46
N LYS A 208 -26.08 14.86 -24.26
CA LYS A 208 -27.32 14.37 -23.65
C LYS A 208 -27.40 12.84 -23.59
N ILE A 209 -26.27 12.21 -23.26
CA ILE A 209 -26.15 10.75 -23.06
C ILE A 209 -26.60 9.97 -24.31
N LYS A 210 -26.22 10.41 -25.50
CA LYS A 210 -26.62 9.75 -26.76
C LYS A 210 -25.83 8.48 -27.08
N ASP A 211 -24.55 8.44 -26.68
CA ASP A 211 -23.65 7.34 -27.02
C ASP A 211 -22.76 6.97 -25.85
N LEU A 212 -22.99 5.79 -25.28
CA LEU A 212 -22.21 5.24 -24.18
C LEU A 212 -21.00 4.43 -24.64
N ARG A 213 -20.87 4.14 -25.94
CA ARG A 213 -19.68 3.45 -26.49
C ARG A 213 -18.42 4.29 -26.33
N VAL A 214 -18.59 5.61 -26.19
CA VAL A 214 -17.49 6.55 -25.93
C VAL A 214 -16.69 6.16 -24.69
N ILE A 215 -17.33 5.60 -23.65
CA ILE A 215 -16.67 5.25 -22.38
C ILE A 215 -15.58 4.19 -22.61
N PRO A 216 -15.91 2.96 -23.06
CA PRO A 216 -14.88 1.93 -23.29
C PRO A 216 -13.93 2.27 -24.45
N LEU A 217 -14.40 2.92 -25.53
CA LEU A 217 -13.54 3.25 -26.66
C LEU A 217 -12.49 4.31 -26.32
N SER A 218 -12.88 5.36 -25.60
CA SER A 218 -11.94 6.39 -25.13
C SER A 218 -10.97 5.81 -24.10
N PHE A 219 -11.43 4.88 -23.25
CA PHE A 219 -10.56 4.22 -22.28
C PHE A 219 -9.49 3.37 -22.97
N LEU A 220 -9.89 2.56 -23.96
CA LEU A 220 -8.97 1.73 -24.72
C LEU A 220 -7.94 2.57 -25.48
N LEU A 221 -8.39 3.68 -26.09
CA LEU A 221 -7.49 4.63 -26.76
C LEU A 221 -6.49 5.25 -25.76
N LEU A 222 -6.98 5.70 -24.60
CA LEU A 222 -6.12 6.26 -23.55
C LEU A 222 -5.11 5.24 -23.04
N ALA A 223 -5.54 4.01 -22.76
CA ALA A 223 -4.68 2.93 -22.29
C ALA A 223 -3.58 2.61 -23.31
N PHE A 224 -3.94 2.47 -24.59
CA PHE A 224 -2.98 2.24 -25.66
C PHE A 224 -1.97 3.40 -25.78
N LEU A 225 -2.44 4.64 -25.78
CA LEU A 225 -1.58 5.81 -25.87
C LEU A 225 -0.68 5.98 -24.63
N SER A 226 -1.15 5.59 -23.44
CA SER A 226 -0.38 5.73 -22.20
C SER A 226 0.90 4.87 -22.18
N VAL A 227 0.92 3.76 -22.93
CA VAL A 227 2.06 2.83 -22.97
C VAL A 227 2.80 2.85 -24.31
N SER A 228 2.37 3.65 -25.28
CA SER A 228 2.96 3.68 -26.62
C SER A 228 3.47 5.08 -27.01
N GLY A 229 4.39 5.11 -27.97
CA GLY A 229 4.88 6.35 -28.56
C GLY A 229 5.66 7.25 -27.59
N PRO A 230 5.80 8.54 -27.92
CA PRO A 230 6.68 9.42 -27.17
C PRO A 230 6.16 9.83 -25.79
N TRP A 231 4.86 9.66 -25.56
CA TRP A 231 4.12 9.96 -24.34
C TRP A 231 4.02 8.76 -23.37
N ASN A 232 4.77 7.69 -23.63
CA ASN A 232 4.83 6.53 -22.75
C ASN A 232 5.10 6.95 -21.28
N VAL A 233 4.18 6.57 -20.40
CA VAL A 233 4.16 6.96 -18.98
C VAL A 233 5.40 6.49 -18.22
N PHE A 234 5.88 5.27 -18.47
CA PHE A 234 7.09 4.74 -17.83
C PHE A 234 8.33 5.55 -18.22
N ARG A 235 8.44 5.92 -19.50
CA ARG A 235 9.56 6.72 -19.99
C ARG A 235 9.54 8.13 -19.41
N ILE A 236 8.38 8.79 -19.39
CA ILE A 236 8.24 10.12 -18.81
C ILE A 236 8.60 10.08 -17.32
N SER A 237 8.07 9.12 -16.56
CA SER A 237 8.31 8.99 -15.12
C SER A 237 9.80 8.80 -14.83
N LYS A 238 10.45 7.85 -15.52
CA LYS A 238 11.90 7.61 -15.44
C LYS A 238 12.70 8.89 -15.68
N THR A 239 12.46 9.59 -16.79
CA THR A 239 13.21 10.79 -17.14
C THR A 239 12.98 11.93 -16.14
N GLN A 240 11.75 12.10 -15.64
CA GLN A 240 11.45 13.16 -14.66
C GLN A 240 12.10 12.88 -13.30
N GLN A 241 12.10 11.63 -12.85
CA GLN A 241 12.74 11.25 -11.58
C GLN A 241 14.27 11.33 -11.66
N ILE A 242 14.86 10.93 -12.79
CA ILE A 242 16.29 11.15 -13.07
C ILE A 242 16.64 12.64 -13.03
N LYS A 243 15.90 13.49 -13.75
CA LYS A 243 16.14 14.94 -13.74
C LYS A 243 15.99 15.55 -12.35
N ARG A 244 15.03 15.05 -11.56
CA ARG A 244 14.85 15.49 -10.17
C ARG A 244 16.05 15.10 -9.31
N LEU A 245 16.50 13.85 -9.41
CA LEU A 245 17.69 13.36 -8.73
C LEU A 245 18.91 14.22 -9.08
N GLU A 246 19.17 14.44 -10.36
CA GLU A 246 20.30 15.25 -10.83
C GLU A 246 20.26 16.68 -10.29
N ARG A 247 19.08 17.31 -10.26
CA ARG A 247 18.92 18.65 -9.65
C ARG A 247 19.26 18.65 -8.17
N ILE A 248 18.84 17.62 -7.42
CA ILE A 248 19.13 17.51 -5.98
C ILE A 248 20.62 17.27 -5.76
N LEU A 249 21.24 16.39 -6.55
CA LEU A 249 22.67 16.08 -6.45
C LEU A 249 23.53 17.30 -6.80
N VAL A 250 23.22 18.01 -7.88
CA VAL A 250 23.94 19.24 -8.27
C VAL A 250 23.75 20.34 -7.23
N LYS A 251 22.51 20.56 -6.76
CA LYS A 251 22.21 21.62 -5.77
C LYS A 251 22.99 21.43 -4.45
N ASN A 252 23.28 20.20 -4.07
CA ASN A 252 24.00 19.86 -2.84
C ASN A 252 25.47 19.49 -3.10
N ASP A 253 25.98 19.75 -4.31
CA ASP A 253 27.33 19.43 -4.76
C ASP A 253 27.74 17.96 -4.58
N LEU A 254 26.80 17.01 -4.61
CA LEU A 254 27.04 15.60 -4.30
C LEU A 254 27.65 14.80 -5.47
N LEU A 255 28.12 15.48 -6.52
CA LEU A 255 28.68 14.85 -7.70
C LEU A 255 30.20 15.08 -7.79
N ASN A 256 30.95 14.00 -7.95
CA ASN A 256 32.38 14.00 -8.29
C ASN A 256 32.57 13.16 -9.56
N ASN A 257 33.05 13.76 -10.64
CA ASN A 257 33.15 13.13 -11.97
C ASN A 257 31.85 12.44 -12.45
N GLY A 258 30.69 13.05 -12.16
CA GLY A 258 29.38 12.52 -12.52
C GLY A 258 28.88 11.37 -11.63
N LYS A 259 29.61 11.03 -10.58
CA LYS A 259 29.28 9.97 -9.61
C LYS A 259 28.92 10.58 -8.25
N ILE A 260 28.05 9.90 -7.51
CA ILE A 260 27.64 10.34 -6.18
C ILE A 260 28.82 10.14 -5.21
N ASP A 261 29.23 11.22 -4.54
CA ASP A 261 30.29 11.20 -3.52
C ASP A 261 29.98 12.21 -2.40
N ALA A 262 29.62 11.67 -1.24
CA ALA A 262 29.22 12.41 -0.03
C ALA A 262 30.15 12.17 1.16
N LYS A 263 31.30 11.49 0.98
CA LYS A 263 32.16 11.00 2.08
C LYS A 263 32.63 12.09 3.07
N ASN A 264 32.67 13.35 2.62
CA ASN A 264 33.09 14.50 3.43
C ASN A 264 32.02 15.60 3.51
N LYS A 265 30.74 15.25 3.31
CA LYS A 265 29.64 16.23 3.25
C LYS A 265 28.57 15.94 4.29
N THR A 266 28.10 16.99 4.93
CA THR A 266 26.90 16.94 5.78
C THR A 266 25.68 17.20 4.90
N ILE A 267 24.72 16.29 4.94
CA ILE A 267 23.49 16.36 4.14
C ILE A 267 22.34 16.40 5.11
N ASP A 268 21.38 17.28 4.88
CA ASP A 268 20.18 17.30 5.71
C ASP A 268 19.36 16.02 5.49
N ALA A 269 18.70 15.56 6.56
CA ALA A 269 17.97 14.30 6.55
C ALA A 269 16.83 14.27 5.51
N LYS A 270 16.25 15.43 5.15
CA LYS A 270 15.20 15.52 4.12
C LYS A 270 15.78 15.27 2.74
N THR A 271 16.85 15.97 2.37
CA THR A 271 17.57 15.75 1.10
C THR A 271 18.03 14.32 0.96
N GLN A 272 18.59 13.75 2.03
CA GLN A 272 19.06 12.38 2.06
C GLN A 272 17.95 11.36 1.81
N ALA A 273 16.78 11.60 2.39
CA ALA A 273 15.62 10.77 2.16
C ALA A 273 15.00 10.95 0.78
N GLU A 274 15.00 12.17 0.24
CA GLU A 274 14.59 12.41 -1.14
C GLU A 274 15.47 11.61 -2.11
N ILE A 275 16.80 11.66 -1.97
CA ILE A 275 17.74 10.87 -2.79
C ILE A 275 17.47 9.37 -2.63
N SER A 276 17.32 8.90 -1.39
CA SER A 276 17.03 7.50 -1.07
C SER A 276 15.73 7.03 -1.73
N SER A 277 14.66 7.83 -1.61
CA SER A 277 13.34 7.50 -2.16
C SER A 277 13.33 7.47 -3.69
N ILE A 278 14.04 8.39 -4.35
CA ILE A 278 14.10 8.46 -5.81
C ILE A 278 14.89 7.26 -6.36
N LEU A 279 16.06 6.97 -5.79
CA LEU A 279 16.88 5.85 -6.25
C LEU A 279 16.20 4.50 -5.97
N LEU A 280 15.53 4.33 -4.82
CA LEU A 280 14.72 3.15 -4.55
C LEU A 280 13.61 2.98 -5.59
N TYR A 281 12.86 4.05 -5.88
CA TYR A 281 11.81 4.03 -6.90
C TYR A 281 12.35 3.64 -8.28
N LEU A 282 13.49 4.21 -8.69
CA LEU A 282 14.12 3.90 -9.98
C LEU A 282 14.52 2.42 -10.08
N VAL A 283 15.03 1.82 -9.00
CA VAL A 283 15.38 0.40 -8.95
C VAL A 283 14.13 -0.47 -9.01
N GLU A 284 13.16 -0.23 -8.13
CA GLU A 284 11.95 -1.05 -8.02
C GLU A 284 11.09 -1.00 -9.28
N THR A 285 11.08 0.14 -9.99
CA THR A 285 10.16 0.37 -11.11
C THR A 285 10.83 0.26 -12.48
N HIS A 286 12.12 0.62 -12.58
CA HIS A 286 12.86 0.67 -13.85
C HIS A 286 14.12 -0.20 -13.87
N GLY A 287 14.39 -0.94 -12.80
CA GLY A 287 15.53 -1.84 -12.67
C GLY A 287 16.82 -1.15 -12.20
N GLU A 288 17.71 -1.95 -11.62
CA GLU A 288 19.01 -1.59 -11.06
C GLU A 288 19.95 -0.95 -12.09
N SER A 289 19.77 -1.25 -13.38
CA SER A 289 20.52 -0.62 -14.48
C SER A 289 20.47 0.91 -14.46
N THR A 290 19.42 1.49 -13.86
CA THR A 290 19.27 2.95 -13.68
C THR A 290 20.30 3.56 -12.73
N LEU A 291 20.94 2.76 -11.87
CA LEU A 291 21.92 3.22 -10.89
C LEU A 291 23.35 3.30 -11.45
N LYS A 292 23.65 2.55 -12.52
CA LYS A 292 25.00 2.44 -13.10
C LYS A 292 25.67 3.79 -13.41
N PRO A 293 24.93 4.81 -13.91
CA PRO A 293 25.53 6.13 -14.16
C PRO A 293 26.02 6.80 -12.87
N TYR A 294 25.39 6.56 -11.73
CA TYR A 294 25.56 7.36 -10.52
C TYR A 294 26.55 6.78 -9.50
N PHE A 295 26.88 5.48 -9.57
CA PHE A 295 27.79 4.84 -8.62
C PHE A 295 29.02 4.22 -9.30
N ASN A 296 30.12 4.10 -8.55
CA ASN A 296 31.36 3.45 -8.99
C ASN A 296 31.39 1.95 -8.68
N VAL A 297 30.41 1.45 -7.92
CA VAL A 297 30.29 0.04 -7.57
C VAL A 297 29.72 -0.75 -8.75
N ASN A 298 30.16 -2.00 -8.91
CA ASN A 298 29.57 -2.92 -9.87
C ASN A 298 28.14 -3.30 -9.42
N ILE A 299 27.16 -2.61 -9.99
CA ILE A 299 25.73 -2.80 -9.70
C ILE A 299 25.28 -4.22 -10.08
N ASP A 300 25.76 -4.75 -11.21
CA ASP A 300 25.32 -6.07 -11.68
C ASP A 300 25.70 -7.15 -10.65
N SER A 301 26.92 -7.12 -10.09
CA SER A 301 27.33 -8.08 -9.06
C SER A 301 26.58 -7.91 -7.73
N LEU A 302 26.22 -6.67 -7.38
CA LEU A 302 25.53 -6.37 -6.12
C LEU A 302 24.08 -6.88 -6.15
N PHE A 303 23.42 -6.81 -7.31
CA PHE A 303 22.02 -7.21 -7.47
C PHE A 303 21.84 -8.62 -8.07
N ASN A 304 22.92 -9.38 -8.36
CA ASN A 304 22.88 -10.69 -9.02
C ASN A 304 22.43 -11.88 -8.15
N SER A 305 21.80 -11.65 -6.99
CA SER A 305 21.27 -12.77 -6.20
C SER A 305 20.02 -13.32 -6.89
N ASN A 306 20.03 -14.60 -7.28
CA ASN A 306 18.91 -15.33 -7.90
C ASN A 306 17.61 -15.39 -7.06
N ASP A 307 17.55 -14.69 -5.92
CA ASP A 307 16.43 -14.68 -5.00
C ASP A 307 15.65 -13.36 -5.05
N SER A 308 14.37 -13.51 -5.40
CA SER A 308 13.39 -12.46 -5.66
C SER A 308 12.77 -11.85 -4.39
N LEU A 309 13.56 -11.61 -3.34
CA LEU A 309 13.07 -11.04 -2.09
C LEU A 309 13.42 -9.54 -1.99
N HIS A 310 12.40 -8.71 -1.72
CA HIS A 310 12.53 -7.27 -1.41
C HIS A 310 13.57 -6.97 -0.31
N ILE A 311 13.88 -7.94 0.55
CA ILE A 311 14.88 -7.86 1.63
C ILE A 311 16.27 -7.54 1.05
N ASN A 312 16.66 -8.18 -0.06
CA ASN A 312 17.97 -7.97 -0.68
C ASN A 312 18.09 -6.56 -1.30
N THR A 313 17.01 -6.01 -1.86
CA THR A 313 17.04 -4.67 -2.46
C THR A 313 17.38 -3.59 -1.44
N TYR A 314 16.79 -3.63 -0.25
CA TYR A 314 17.09 -2.65 0.81
C TYR A 314 18.53 -2.77 1.33
N GLU A 315 19.02 -3.99 1.55
CA GLU A 315 20.41 -4.23 1.99
C GLU A 315 21.42 -3.82 0.93
N ASN A 316 21.18 -4.15 -0.33
CA ASN A 316 22.00 -3.75 -1.47
C ASN A 316 22.03 -2.23 -1.61
N MET A 317 20.87 -1.57 -1.47
CA MET A 317 20.78 -0.11 -1.49
C MET A 317 21.54 0.52 -0.33
N SER A 318 21.43 -0.02 0.89
CA SER A 318 22.20 0.45 2.05
C SER A 318 23.72 0.35 1.84
N THR A 319 24.17 -0.80 1.32
CA THR A 319 25.59 -1.04 0.98
C THR A 319 26.07 -0.06 -0.08
N LEU A 320 25.27 0.14 -1.13
CA LEU A 320 25.57 1.06 -2.23
C LEU A 320 25.67 2.51 -1.75
N PHE A 321 24.71 2.97 -0.93
CA PHE A 321 24.72 4.32 -0.36
C PHE A 321 25.94 4.53 0.52
N SER A 322 26.26 3.57 1.38
CA SER A 322 27.42 3.62 2.27
C SER A 322 28.74 3.75 1.49
N SER A 323 28.84 3.08 0.33
CA SER A 323 30.01 3.21 -0.56
C SER A 323 30.24 4.63 -1.07
N ALA A 324 29.16 5.43 -1.18
CA ALA A 324 29.16 6.82 -1.62
C ALA A 324 29.18 7.82 -0.45
N GLY A 325 29.27 7.36 0.81
CA GLY A 325 29.19 8.24 1.98
C GLY A 325 27.79 8.72 2.31
N LEU A 326 26.75 8.04 1.83
CA LEU A 326 25.35 8.28 2.16
C LEU A 326 24.83 7.19 3.10
N SER A 327 23.86 7.54 3.95
CA SER A 327 22.96 6.58 4.60
C SER A 327 21.68 6.41 3.78
N PHE A 328 21.22 5.18 3.63
CA PHE A 328 19.98 4.87 2.92
C PHE A 328 18.80 4.98 3.89
N ASN A 329 17.95 5.98 3.67
CA ASN A 329 16.72 6.15 4.44
C ASN A 329 15.62 6.76 3.56
N PRO A 330 14.82 5.96 2.84
CA PRO A 330 13.82 6.46 1.89
C PRO A 330 12.63 7.17 2.55
N TYR A 331 12.52 7.14 3.88
CA TYR A 331 11.38 7.70 4.61
C TYR A 331 11.83 8.87 5.51
N TYR A 332 11.35 10.06 5.19
CA TYR A 332 11.51 11.24 6.02
C TYR A 332 10.16 11.75 6.50
N TYR A 333 10.04 11.87 7.82
CA TYR A 333 8.85 12.40 8.47
C TYR A 333 9.18 13.77 9.05
N GLU A 334 8.90 14.82 8.28
CA GLU A 334 9.19 16.24 8.61
C GLU A 334 8.52 16.69 9.91
N ASN A 335 7.40 16.07 10.27
CA ASN A 335 6.68 16.23 11.53
C ASN A 335 5.97 14.92 11.86
N SER A 336 6.72 13.90 12.27
CA SER A 336 6.04 12.80 12.94
C SER A 336 5.56 13.30 14.31
N TYR A 337 4.24 13.45 14.46
CA TYR A 337 3.60 13.50 15.78
C TYR A 337 4.01 12.31 16.68
N TYR A 338 4.64 11.28 16.08
CA TYR A 338 5.22 10.11 16.69
C TYR A 338 6.57 9.79 16.03
N SER A 339 7.69 10.26 16.58
CA SER A 339 8.99 9.74 16.12
C SER A 339 9.21 8.39 16.79
N TYR A 340 9.14 7.30 16.04
CA TYR A 340 9.41 5.98 16.57
C TYR A 340 10.91 5.70 16.56
N ILE A 341 11.43 5.16 17.66
CA ILE A 341 12.79 4.65 17.79
C ILE A 341 12.68 3.17 18.08
N GLN A 342 13.23 2.37 17.18
CA GLN A 342 13.25 0.92 17.28
C GLN A 342 14.65 0.43 17.67
N PHE A 343 14.73 -0.56 18.54
CA PHE A 343 15.93 -1.32 18.84
C PHE A 343 15.67 -2.76 18.47
N TYR A 344 16.57 -3.39 17.73
CA TYR A 344 16.41 -4.78 17.32
C TYR A 344 17.73 -5.53 17.31
N THR A 345 17.64 -6.85 17.52
CA THR A 345 18.80 -7.73 17.55
C THR A 345 19.37 -7.93 16.15
N GLN A 346 20.69 -7.83 16.01
CA GLN A 346 21.41 -8.18 14.77
C GLN A 346 21.36 -9.67 14.47
N GLU A 347 21.22 -10.49 15.49
CA GLU A 347 21.29 -11.95 15.41
C GLU A 347 19.94 -12.54 15.77
N ARG A 348 19.41 -13.38 14.88
CA ARG A 348 18.28 -14.25 15.23
C ARG A 348 18.82 -15.38 16.10
N LEU A 349 18.41 -15.43 17.37
CA LEU A 349 18.83 -16.47 18.30
C LEU A 349 18.36 -17.84 17.77
N ALA A 350 19.29 -18.64 17.25
CA ALA A 350 19.00 -19.97 16.73
C ALA A 350 18.72 -21.00 17.83
N SER A 351 19.21 -20.74 19.06
CA SER A 351 18.95 -21.57 20.23
C SER A 351 19.03 -20.72 21.51
N LEU A 352 18.31 -21.14 22.54
CA LEU A 352 18.27 -20.51 23.86
C LEU A 352 18.33 -21.61 24.93
N SER A 353 19.28 -21.53 25.88
CA SER A 353 19.29 -22.42 27.04
C SER A 353 18.22 -21.97 28.04
N VAL A 354 17.44 -22.93 28.55
CA VAL A 354 16.30 -22.71 29.45
C VAL A 354 16.53 -23.39 30.81
N ASP A 355 17.70 -23.99 31.05
CA ASP A 355 17.97 -24.99 32.11
C ASP A 355 17.67 -24.55 33.55
N SER A 356 17.52 -23.24 33.80
CA SER A 356 17.19 -22.67 35.12
C SER A 356 15.82 -21.98 35.19
N SER A 357 14.97 -22.16 34.18
CA SER A 357 13.68 -21.46 34.06
C SER A 357 12.52 -22.40 34.31
N LEU A 358 11.57 -21.95 35.14
CA LEU A 358 10.30 -22.64 35.37
C LEU A 358 9.40 -22.55 34.14
N TYR A 359 9.42 -21.41 33.44
CA TYR A 359 8.60 -21.18 32.26
C TYR A 359 9.39 -20.43 31.19
N PHE A 360 9.11 -20.78 29.94
CA PHE A 360 9.49 -20.04 28.74
C PHE A 360 8.24 -19.48 28.09
N CYS A 361 8.25 -18.19 27.78
CA CYS A 361 7.12 -17.49 27.20
C CYS A 361 7.57 -16.65 26.00
N ILE A 362 6.73 -16.61 24.97
CA ILE A 362 6.91 -15.68 23.84
C ILE A 362 6.30 -14.35 24.25
N LEU A 363 7.06 -13.27 24.13
CA LEU A 363 6.64 -11.91 24.46
C LEU A 363 6.19 -11.20 23.19
N ASN A 364 4.97 -10.68 23.20
CA ASN A 364 4.43 -9.81 22.15
C ASN A 364 3.42 -8.86 22.78
N VAL A 365 3.91 -7.70 23.22
CA VAL A 365 3.12 -6.68 23.92
C VAL A 365 3.20 -5.39 23.13
N TYR A 366 2.06 -4.80 22.81
CA TYR A 366 1.98 -3.53 22.10
C TYR A 366 0.92 -2.63 22.73
N SER A 367 1.04 -1.33 22.51
CA SER A 367 0.11 -0.31 22.99
C SER A 367 -0.15 0.69 21.87
N TYR A 368 -1.26 0.50 21.14
CA TYR A 368 -1.71 1.48 20.14
C TYR A 368 -2.49 2.63 20.78
N ASP A 369 -2.40 3.82 20.20
CA ASP A 369 -2.79 5.07 20.85
C ASP A 369 -4.31 5.32 21.03
N ASN A 370 -5.14 4.28 20.93
CA ASN A 370 -6.60 4.42 21.08
C ASN A 370 -7.15 3.45 22.14
N SER A 371 -7.39 3.99 23.33
CA SER A 371 -8.40 3.56 24.33
C SER A 371 -8.36 2.15 24.94
N VAL A 372 -7.52 1.23 24.48
CA VAL A 372 -7.46 -0.14 25.04
C VAL A 372 -6.00 -0.54 25.30
N GLU A 373 -5.63 -0.68 26.58
CA GLU A 373 -4.37 -1.34 26.95
C GLU A 373 -4.46 -2.81 26.55
N TYR A 374 -3.73 -3.19 25.48
CA TYR A 374 -3.62 -4.59 25.12
C TYR A 374 -2.81 -5.32 26.20
N LYS A 375 -3.44 -6.33 26.81
CA LYS A 375 -2.80 -7.22 27.78
C LYS A 375 -2.49 -8.54 27.12
N GLN A 376 -1.22 -8.91 27.09
CA GLN A 376 -0.85 -10.28 26.77
C GLN A 376 -1.12 -11.14 28.01
N ILE A 377 -2.08 -12.05 27.90
CA ILE A 377 -2.48 -12.97 28.97
C ILE A 377 -1.88 -14.34 28.67
N LEU A 378 -1.11 -14.87 29.61
CA LEU A 378 -0.43 -16.16 29.52
C LEU A 378 -0.87 -17.04 30.69
N GLN A 379 -1.54 -18.15 30.39
CA GLN A 379 -1.86 -19.18 31.38
C GLN A 379 -0.62 -20.08 31.55
N LEU A 380 0.08 -19.98 32.68
CA LEU A 380 1.31 -20.74 32.94
C LEU A 380 0.99 -22.17 33.42
N ASN A 381 -0.05 -22.32 34.23
CA ASN A 381 -0.66 -23.60 34.62
C ASN A 381 -2.12 -23.36 35.10
N ASP A 382 -2.82 -24.38 35.60
CA ASP A 382 -4.23 -24.27 36.03
C ASP A 382 -4.49 -23.20 37.11
N SER A 383 -3.47 -22.80 37.86
CA SER A 383 -3.56 -21.88 39.02
C SER A 383 -2.85 -20.54 38.83
N LEU A 384 -1.99 -20.42 37.83
CA LEU A 384 -1.12 -19.27 37.60
C LEU A 384 -1.39 -18.65 36.23
N ARG A 385 -1.91 -17.42 36.27
CA ARG A 385 -2.12 -16.55 35.12
C ARG A 385 -1.17 -15.36 35.22
N LEU A 386 -0.42 -15.12 34.15
CA LEU A 386 0.48 -13.98 33.99
C LEU A 386 -0.11 -12.99 32.99
N ASP A 387 -0.26 -11.74 33.41
CA ASP A 387 -0.71 -10.64 32.57
C ASP A 387 0.42 -9.63 32.37
N LEU A 388 0.73 -9.33 31.10
CA LEU A 388 1.79 -8.42 30.69
C LEU A 388 1.20 -7.28 29.87
N PHE A 389 1.47 -6.03 30.25
CA PHE A 389 0.98 -4.87 29.51
C PHE A 389 1.84 -3.62 29.71
N LEU A 390 1.81 -2.73 28.72
CA LEU A 390 2.47 -1.43 28.79
C LEU A 390 1.52 -0.43 29.43
N SER A 391 1.95 0.20 30.53
CA SER A 391 1.18 1.27 31.19
C SER A 391 1.71 2.62 30.75
N LYS A 392 0.78 3.54 30.41
CA LYS A 392 1.12 4.95 30.10
C LYS A 392 1.51 5.77 31.34
N ASN A 393 1.17 5.30 32.54
CA ASN A 393 1.42 6.03 33.79
C ASN A 393 2.83 5.77 34.34
N ASP A 394 3.30 4.53 34.25
CA ASP A 394 4.59 4.09 34.83
C ASP A 394 5.70 3.95 33.76
N ASP A 395 5.40 4.24 32.49
CA ASP A 395 6.31 4.13 31.32
C ASP A 395 7.11 2.79 31.27
N GLY A 396 6.44 1.72 31.68
CA GLY A 396 7.07 0.41 31.91
C GLY A 396 6.17 -0.77 31.58
N LEU A 397 6.80 -1.93 31.40
CA LEU A 397 6.11 -3.20 31.24
C LEU A 397 5.70 -3.71 32.61
N ASN A 398 4.38 -3.70 32.83
CA ASN A 398 3.75 -4.17 34.05
C ASN A 398 3.54 -5.68 34.00
N ILE A 399 3.87 -6.34 35.11
CA ILE A 399 3.76 -7.79 35.25
C ILE A 399 2.84 -8.11 36.41
N TYR A 400 1.75 -8.80 36.13
CA TYR A 400 0.75 -9.18 37.11
C TYR A 400 0.62 -10.70 37.14
N ILE A 401 0.53 -11.27 38.34
CA ILE A 401 0.20 -12.68 38.57
C ILE A 401 -1.16 -12.74 39.25
N ASN A 402 -2.10 -13.47 38.67
CA ASN A 402 -3.46 -13.65 39.22
C ASN A 402 -4.09 -12.31 39.63
N ASN A 403 -3.98 -11.31 38.75
CA ASN A 403 -4.46 -9.93 38.93
C ASN A 403 -3.78 -9.13 40.07
N LYS A 404 -2.65 -9.59 40.62
CA LYS A 404 -1.81 -8.83 41.57
C LYS A 404 -0.51 -8.39 40.91
N LYS A 405 -0.10 -7.14 41.12
CA LYS A 405 1.15 -6.58 40.59
C LYS A 405 2.34 -7.31 41.21
N ASP A 406 3.19 -7.92 40.39
CA ASP A 406 4.39 -8.64 40.84
C ASP A 406 5.67 -7.84 40.60
N ALA A 407 5.81 -7.23 39.43
CA ALA A 407 6.97 -6.42 39.06
C ALA A 407 6.64 -5.37 37.99
N VAL A 408 7.53 -4.39 37.83
CA VAL A 408 7.52 -3.44 36.71
C VAL A 408 8.92 -3.34 36.14
N LEU A 409 9.05 -3.55 34.83
CA LEU A 409 10.26 -3.24 34.11
C LEU A 409 10.21 -1.77 33.68
N ASN A 410 11.09 -0.93 34.23
CA ASN A 410 11.27 0.44 33.78
C ASN A 410 11.93 0.45 32.40
N LEU A 411 11.18 0.85 31.38
CA LEU A 411 11.65 0.88 30.00
C LEU A 411 12.27 2.22 29.61
N THR A 412 11.99 3.29 30.34
CA THR A 412 12.58 4.62 30.13
C THR A 412 14.08 4.61 30.45
N ASP A 413 14.46 4.03 31.59
CA ASP A 413 15.88 3.88 31.96
C ASP A 413 16.60 2.98 30.96
N TYR A 414 15.92 1.93 30.51
CA TYR A 414 16.49 1.00 29.55
C TYR A 414 16.67 1.65 28.17
N TYR A 415 15.69 2.43 27.70
CA TYR A 415 15.81 3.25 26.49
C TYR A 415 17.04 4.16 26.54
N ASN A 416 17.23 4.87 27.66
CA ASN A 416 18.39 5.77 27.83
C ASN A 416 19.71 5.00 27.78
N TYR A 417 19.81 3.85 28.46
CA TYR A 417 20.97 2.97 28.39
C TYR A 417 21.24 2.49 26.95
N LEU A 418 20.22 1.96 26.24
CA LEU A 418 20.38 1.46 24.88
C LEU A 418 20.88 2.55 23.92
N LYS A 419 20.44 3.79 24.12
CA LYS A 419 20.91 4.95 23.34
C LYS A 419 22.40 5.25 23.56
N THR A 420 22.92 5.04 24.77
CA THR A 420 24.36 5.27 25.05
C THR A 420 25.28 4.26 24.35
N LEU A 421 24.81 3.05 24.05
CA LEU A 421 25.62 2.01 23.41
C LEU A 421 26.06 2.36 21.98
N LYS A 422 25.39 3.34 21.35
CA LYS A 422 25.63 3.77 19.96
C LYS A 422 25.71 5.29 19.81
N SER A 423 26.20 6.00 20.83
CA SER A 423 26.17 7.47 20.94
C SER A 423 26.85 8.26 19.81
N ASN A 424 27.70 7.63 18.98
CA ASN A 424 28.54 8.30 17.98
C ASN A 424 28.04 8.16 16.53
N GLU A 425 26.88 7.54 16.32
CA GLU A 425 26.35 7.32 14.98
C GLU A 425 24.97 8.02 14.88
N GLN A 426 24.83 8.93 13.93
CA GLN A 426 23.54 9.54 13.57
C GLN A 426 22.63 8.45 12.98
N TYR A 427 22.00 7.65 13.84
CA TYR A 427 21.08 6.62 13.39
C TYR A 427 19.64 7.17 13.24
N PRO A 428 18.98 6.91 12.09
CA PRO A 428 17.58 7.24 11.88
C PRO A 428 16.69 6.18 12.54
N ASN A 429 15.78 6.56 13.47
CA ASN A 429 14.60 5.82 13.98
C ASN A 429 14.74 4.29 14.32
N SER A 430 15.90 3.67 14.20
CA SER A 430 16.13 2.23 14.24
C SER A 430 17.62 1.98 14.56
N ILE A 431 17.89 1.18 15.60
CA ILE A 431 19.22 0.94 16.15
C ILE A 431 19.42 -0.58 16.28
N MET A 432 20.46 -1.09 15.62
CA MET A 432 20.85 -2.50 15.70
C MET A 432 21.79 -2.74 16.88
N LEU A 433 21.49 -3.74 17.71
CA LEU A 433 22.30 -4.11 18.87
C LEU A 433 22.58 -5.62 18.89
N LYS A 434 23.62 -6.03 19.64
CA LYS A 434 23.91 -7.45 19.86
C LYS A 434 22.83 -8.09 20.74
N SER A 435 22.59 -9.38 20.54
CA SER A 435 21.58 -10.14 21.30
C SER A 435 21.77 -10.06 22.83
N ASN A 436 23.00 -9.94 23.31
CA ASN A 436 23.29 -9.80 24.75
C ASN A 436 23.01 -8.39 25.30
N GLU A 437 23.03 -7.36 24.47
CA GLU A 437 22.74 -5.96 24.87
C GLU A 437 21.23 -5.74 25.05
N LEU A 438 20.42 -6.55 24.36
CA LEU A 438 18.96 -6.59 24.43
C LEU A 438 18.43 -7.58 25.49
N LYS A 439 19.20 -7.83 26.56
CA LYS A 439 18.78 -8.64 27.70
C LYS A 439 18.58 -7.80 28.94
N LYS A 440 17.51 -8.07 29.69
CA LYS A 440 17.26 -7.40 30.97
C LYS A 440 16.61 -8.35 31.95
N SER A 441 17.12 -8.37 33.18
CA SER A 441 16.52 -9.13 34.28
C SER A 441 15.94 -8.20 35.34
N ILE A 442 14.81 -8.57 35.91
CA ILE A 442 14.21 -7.92 37.08
C ILE A 442 13.76 -8.96 38.10
N MET A 443 13.73 -8.57 39.37
CA MET A 443 13.19 -9.37 40.46
C MET A 443 11.77 -8.88 40.78
N GLY A 444 10.78 -9.76 40.66
CA GLY A 444 9.43 -9.53 41.16
C GLY A 444 9.29 -9.97 42.62
N SER A 445 8.09 -9.81 43.16
CA SER A 445 7.79 -10.29 44.51
C SER A 445 7.69 -11.82 44.60
N ILE A 446 7.38 -12.48 43.49
CA ILE A 446 7.15 -13.93 43.39
C ILE A 446 8.23 -14.61 42.53
N PHE A 447 8.55 -14.05 41.37
CA PHE A 447 9.49 -14.67 40.43
C PHE A 447 10.59 -13.71 39.99
N LYS A 448 11.68 -14.28 39.49
CA LYS A 448 12.68 -13.56 38.71
C LYS A 448 12.33 -13.63 37.22
N TYR A 449 12.32 -12.49 36.55
CA TYR A 449 12.01 -12.38 35.12
C TYR A 449 13.26 -12.01 34.35
N GLU A 450 13.58 -12.79 33.32
CA GLU A 450 14.66 -12.52 32.38
C GLU A 450 14.08 -12.32 30.97
N PHE A 451 14.17 -11.08 30.50
CA PHE A 451 13.71 -10.64 29.19
C PHE A 451 14.85 -10.67 28.18
N ILE A 452 14.56 -11.22 27.01
CA ILE A 452 15.46 -11.26 25.87
C ILE A 452 14.69 -10.65 24.70
N PHE A 453 14.97 -9.39 24.39
CA PHE A 453 14.23 -8.64 23.40
C PHE A 453 14.76 -8.90 21.99
N GLU A 454 13.86 -9.22 21.07
CA GLU A 454 14.17 -9.21 19.64
C GLU A 454 13.91 -7.83 19.04
N ARG A 455 12.87 -7.15 19.52
CA ARG A 455 12.51 -5.79 19.11
C ARG A 455 11.90 -5.00 20.26
N LEU A 456 12.36 -3.78 20.44
CA LEU A 456 11.76 -2.76 21.30
C LEU A 456 11.45 -1.53 20.47
N GLU A 457 10.26 -0.98 20.60
CA GLU A 457 9.84 0.22 19.90
C GLU A 457 9.31 1.24 20.89
N PHE A 458 9.83 2.45 20.77
CA PHE A 458 9.45 3.60 21.57
C PHE A 458 8.91 4.69 20.65
N SER A 459 7.89 5.40 21.08
CA SER A 459 7.43 6.61 20.42
C SER A 459 7.84 7.82 21.22
N ASN A 460 8.40 8.83 20.56
CA ASN A 460 8.57 10.15 21.12
C ASN A 460 7.36 10.99 20.74
N LYS A 461 6.49 11.24 21.71
CA LYS A 461 5.30 12.07 21.61
C LYS A 461 5.39 13.19 22.63
N ASP A 462 5.24 14.45 22.22
CA ASP A 462 5.24 15.61 23.13
C ASP A 462 6.46 15.68 24.08
N ASN A 463 7.67 15.39 23.57
CA ASN A 463 8.92 15.26 24.35
C ASN A 463 8.93 14.14 25.41
N LYS A 464 7.94 13.24 25.40
CA LYS A 464 7.91 12.04 26.24
C LYS A 464 8.17 10.80 25.39
N THR A 465 9.16 10.00 25.80
CA THR A 465 9.44 8.70 25.19
C THR A 465 8.58 7.64 25.87
N VAL A 466 7.73 6.97 25.10
CA VAL A 466 6.77 5.96 25.61
C VAL A 466 7.01 4.64 24.86
N PRO A 467 7.11 3.50 25.55
CA PRO A 467 7.20 2.19 24.89
C PRO A 467 5.88 1.88 24.17
N VAL A 468 5.97 1.42 22.92
CA VAL A 468 4.81 1.13 22.06
C VAL A 468 4.73 -0.33 21.68
N SER A 469 5.87 -1.00 21.48
CA SER A 469 5.89 -2.41 21.09
C SER A 469 7.11 -3.12 21.64
N ILE A 470 6.91 -4.34 22.10
CA ILE A 470 7.94 -5.21 22.65
C ILE A 470 7.70 -6.62 22.12
N SER A 471 8.73 -7.20 21.52
CA SER A 471 8.72 -8.62 21.16
C SER A 471 10.02 -9.32 21.52
N GLY A 472 9.91 -10.60 21.84
CA GLY A 472 11.05 -11.46 22.15
C GLY A 472 10.66 -12.63 23.03
N TYR A 473 11.51 -12.96 23.99
CA TYR A 473 11.33 -14.10 24.89
C TYR A 473 11.37 -13.66 26.34
N LEU A 474 10.60 -14.35 27.18
CA LEU A 474 10.57 -14.19 28.63
C LEU A 474 10.87 -15.54 29.28
N LEU A 475 11.87 -15.55 30.16
CA LEU A 475 12.18 -16.66 31.04
C LEU A 475 11.74 -16.31 32.45
N ILE A 476 10.94 -17.19 33.07
CA ILE A 476 10.49 -17.04 34.45
C ILE A 476 11.28 -18.02 35.29
N LYS A 477 12.02 -17.51 36.28
CA LYS A 477 12.86 -18.27 37.19
C LYS A 477 12.32 -18.13 38.61
N LYS A 478 12.64 -19.12 39.45
CA LYS A 478 12.24 -19.14 40.85
C LYS A 478 12.90 -18.01 41.64
#